data_AF-H8K9U9-F1
#
_entry.id   AF-H8K9U9-F1
#
_cell.length_a   1.000
_cell.length_b   1.000
_cell.length_c   1.000
_cell.angle_alpha   90.00
_cell.angle_beta   90.00
_cell.angle_gamma   90.00
#
_symmetry.space_group_name_H-M   'P 1'
#
loop_
_entity.id
_entity.type
_entity.pdbx_description
1 polymer ?
#
loop_
_entity_poly.entity_id
_entity_poly.type
_entity_poly.pdbx_seq_one_letter_code
_entity_poly.pdbx_strand_id
1 'polypeptide(L)'
;MYFCRTKKSVTLGINFTDLPKIDIIVVSHNHYEHLDIRIIKDLWIRAKPKIITPRMNDVIIKKHISDAEIITLGWGKSYKEQNIYLEPALVCERNI
;
A
#
# COMPACT_ATOMS: atom_id res chain seq x y z
N MET A 1 12.35 -20.34 -16.86
CA MET A 1 11.13 -19.52 -16.70
C MET A 1 11.57 -18.07 -16.61
N TYR A 2 11.34 -17.25 -17.64
CA TYR A 2 11.80 -15.86 -17.66
C TYR A 2 10.75 -14.97 -16.99
N PHE A 3 11.13 -14.29 -15.91
CA PHE A 3 10.29 -13.32 -15.22
C PHE A 3 10.59 -11.92 -15.81
N CYS A 4 9.68 -11.39 -16.62
CA CYS A 4 9.79 -10.02 -17.13
C CYS A 4 9.09 -9.08 -16.15
N ARG A 5 9.84 -8.48 -15.22
CA ARG A 5 9.34 -7.44 -14.32
C ARG A 5 9.75 -6.08 -14.87
N THR A 6 8.81 -5.14 -14.94
CA THR A 6 9.10 -3.76 -15.30
C THR A 6 10.13 -3.19 -14.31
N LYS A 7 11.29 -2.79 -14.84
CA LYS A 7 12.31 -2.10 -14.06
C LYS A 7 11.81 -0.68 -13.79
N LYS A 8 11.90 -0.21 -12.54
CA LYS A 8 11.71 1.23 -12.27
C LYS A 8 12.79 2.00 -13.04
N SER A 9 12.39 2.79 -14.03
CA SER A 9 13.29 3.58 -14.87
C SER A 9 13.68 4.93 -14.25
N VAL A 10 12.99 5.32 -13.17
CA VAL A 10 13.17 6.60 -12.48
C VAL A 10 13.68 6.35 -11.06
N THR A 11 14.67 7.14 -10.65
CA THR A 11 15.17 7.19 -9.28
C THR A 11 14.17 7.93 -8.38
N LEU A 12 13.91 7.42 -7.17
CA LEU A 12 13.09 8.15 -6.21
C LEU A 12 13.75 9.50 -5.90
N GLY A 13 12.96 10.57 -5.88
CA GLY A 13 13.45 11.92 -5.60
C GLY A 13 13.98 12.13 -4.18
N ILE A 14 13.76 11.15 -3.28
CA ILE A 14 14.24 11.17 -1.89
C ILE A 14 14.75 9.78 -1.53
N ASN A 15 15.81 9.67 -0.72
CA ASN A 15 16.25 8.37 -0.22
C ASN A 15 15.27 7.82 0.82
N PHE A 16 15.17 6.50 0.89
CA PHE A 16 14.30 5.84 1.85
C PHE A 16 14.66 6.17 3.31
N THR A 17 15.93 6.37 3.61
CA THR A 17 16.44 6.76 4.93
C THR A 17 16.02 8.17 5.33
N ASP A 18 15.84 9.04 4.34
CA ASP A 18 15.55 10.46 4.54
C ASP A 18 14.04 10.73 4.64
N LEU A 19 13.22 9.68 4.48
CA LEU A 19 11.77 9.79 4.66
C LEU A 19 11.45 10.26 6.09
N PRO A 20 10.59 11.27 6.27
CA PRO A 20 10.03 11.59 7.57
C PRO A 20 9.19 10.42 8.08
N LYS A 21 8.78 10.47 9.35
CA LYS A 21 7.87 9.45 9.88
C LYS A 21 6.58 9.46 9.04
N ILE A 22 6.20 8.27 8.56
CA ILE A 22 4.95 8.05 7.83
C ILE A 22 3.96 7.49 8.83
N ASP A 23 2.80 8.12 8.95
CA ASP A 23 1.72 7.68 9.84
C ASP A 23 0.65 6.86 9.10
N ILE A 24 0.46 7.09 7.79
CA ILE A 24 -0.55 6.41 6.96
C ILE A 24 0.05 6.01 5.60
N ILE A 25 -0.20 4.77 5.20
CA ILE A 25 0.06 4.25 3.85
C ILE A 25 -1.27 3.99 3.18
N VAL A 26 -1.49 4.56 1.99
CA VAL A 26 -2.69 4.29 1.19
C VAL A 26 -2.30 3.47 -0.04
N VAL A 27 -2.88 2.28 -0.18
CA VAL A 27 -2.78 1.45 -1.38
C VAL A 27 -4.04 1.66 -2.19
N SER A 28 -3.90 2.03 -3.46
CA SER A 28 -5.06 2.30 -4.32
C SER A 28 -5.67 1.03 -4.93
N HIS A 29 -4.84 0.11 -5.43
CA HIS A 29 -5.26 -1.16 -6.03
C HIS A 29 -4.09 -2.16 -6.14
N ASN A 30 -4.40 -3.40 -6.56
CA ASN A 30 -3.46 -4.53 -6.58
C ASN A 30 -2.72 -4.69 -7.92
N HIS A 31 -1.85 -3.73 -8.26
CA HIS A 31 -0.94 -3.84 -9.39
C HIS A 31 0.51 -3.67 -8.93
N TYR A 32 1.47 -4.25 -9.65
CA TYR A 32 2.88 -4.28 -9.23
C TYR A 32 3.51 -2.89 -9.07
N GLU A 33 3.02 -1.89 -9.81
CA GLU A 33 3.42 -0.48 -9.64
C GLU A 33 2.83 0.19 -8.38
N HIS A 34 1.75 -0.35 -7.82
CA HIS A 34 0.99 0.24 -6.70
C HIS A 34 1.10 -0.54 -5.39
N LEU A 35 1.48 -1.83 -5.43
CA LEU A 35 1.65 -2.68 -4.27
C LEU A 35 3.08 -3.27 -4.22
N ASP A 36 3.98 -2.58 -3.54
CA ASP A 36 5.33 -3.08 -3.25
C ASP A 36 5.43 -3.56 -1.79
N ILE A 37 5.20 -4.86 -1.59
CA ILE A 37 5.22 -5.49 -0.27
C ILE A 37 6.55 -5.30 0.46
N ARG A 38 7.68 -5.19 -0.26
CA ARG A 38 8.99 -5.00 0.38
C ARG A 38 9.05 -3.63 1.05
N ILE A 39 8.68 -2.58 0.32
CA ILE A 39 8.65 -1.21 0.84
C ILE A 39 7.63 -1.08 1.98
N ILE A 40 6.44 -1.67 1.84
CA ILE A 40 5.41 -1.62 2.89
C ILE A 40 5.92 -2.27 4.18
N LYS A 41 6.64 -3.39 4.07
CA LYS A 41 7.24 -4.07 5.23
C LYS A 41 8.31 -3.23 5.91
N ASP A 42 9.21 -2.63 5.14
CA ASP A 42 10.28 -1.79 5.68
C ASP A 42 9.71 -0.54 6.39
N LEU A 43 8.65 0.06 5.82
CA LEU A 43 7.93 1.17 6.46
C LEU A 43 7.19 0.73 7.73
N TRP A 44 6.57 -0.46 7.71
CA TRP A 44 5.92 -1.03 8.89
C TRP A 44 6.89 -1.22 10.05
N ILE A 45 8.05 -1.82 9.79
CA ILE A 45 9.09 -2.03 10.80
C ILE A 45 9.57 -0.70 11.40
N ARG A 46 9.72 0.33 10.56
CA ARG A 46 10.26 1.62 10.97
C ARG A 46 9.33 2.43 11.87
N ALA A 47 8.05 2.51 11.53
CA ALA A 47 7.15 3.49 12.15
C ALA A 47 5.76 2.94 12.51
N LYS A 48 5.46 1.69 12.17
CA LYS A 48 4.14 1.07 12.30
C LYS A 48 2.97 1.95 11.77
N PRO A 49 3.05 2.47 10.54
CA PRO A 49 1.97 3.25 9.93
C PRO A 49 0.70 2.44 9.69
N LYS A 50 -0.44 3.09 9.85
CA LYS A 50 -1.73 2.52 9.48
C LYS A 50 -1.81 2.32 7.97
N ILE A 51 -2.28 1.16 7.51
CA ILE A 51 -2.38 0.84 6.09
C ILE A 51 -3.84 0.87 5.66
N ILE A 52 -4.19 1.69 4.69
CA ILE A 52 -5.53 1.79 4.11
C ILE A 52 -5.50 1.16 2.72
N THR A 53 -6.36 0.19 2.47
CA THR A 53 -6.31 -0.58 1.23
C THR A 53 -7.70 -1.08 0.80
N PRO A 54 -7.93 -1.35 -0.50
CA PRO A 54 -9.11 -2.06 -0.95
C PRO A 54 -9.23 -3.45 -0.35
N ARG A 55 -10.45 -4.01 -0.44
CA ARG A 55 -10.76 -5.40 -0.10
C ARG A 55 -9.84 -6.37 -0.86
N MET A 56 -9.48 -7.50 -0.22
CA MET A 56 -8.57 -8.56 -0.70
C MET A 56 -7.07 -8.24 -0.63
N ASN A 57 -6.67 -6.98 -0.74
CA ASN A 57 -5.27 -6.59 -0.57
C ASN A 57 -4.79 -6.73 0.88
N ASP A 58 -5.71 -6.58 1.83
CA ASP A 58 -5.47 -6.83 3.24
C ASP A 58 -4.98 -8.26 3.50
N VAL A 59 -5.50 -9.25 2.79
CA VAL A 59 -5.06 -10.66 2.88
C VAL A 59 -3.61 -10.79 2.41
N ILE A 60 -3.26 -10.15 1.29
CA ILE A 60 -1.91 -10.18 0.73
C ILE A 60 -0.92 -9.53 1.70
N ILE A 61 -1.27 -8.36 2.24
CA ILE A 61 -0.41 -7.62 3.17
C ILE A 61 -0.23 -8.41 4.47
N LYS A 62 -1.32 -8.95 5.05
CA LYS A 62 -1.25 -9.75 6.30
C LYS A 62 -0.43 -11.01 6.17
N LYS A 63 -0.34 -11.60 4.98
CA LYS A 63 0.53 -12.76 4.73
C LYS A 63 2.01 -12.44 4.95
N HIS A 64 2.42 -11.19 4.75
CA HIS A 64 3.79 -10.73 4.90
C HIS A 64 4.05 -9.94 6.19
N ILE A 65 3.00 -9.35 6.76
CA ILE A 65 3.02 -8.49 7.94
C ILE A 65 1.78 -8.80 8.79
N SER A 66 1.86 -9.84 9.61
CA SER A 66 0.69 -10.38 10.33
C SER A 66 0.09 -9.42 11.36
N ASP A 67 0.91 -8.54 11.94
CA ASP A 67 0.54 -7.56 12.97
C ASP A 67 0.22 -6.17 12.42
N ALA A 68 0.17 -6.00 11.09
CA ALA A 68 -0.13 -4.72 10.46
C ALA A 68 -1.51 -4.19 10.87
N GLU A 69 -1.56 -2.90 11.23
CA GLU A 69 -2.82 -2.19 11.39
C GLU A 69 -3.37 -1.84 10.00
N ILE A 70 -4.44 -2.53 9.59
CA ILE A 70 -5.01 -2.40 8.24
C ILE A 70 -6.49 -1.98 8.31
N ILE A 71 -6.83 -0.95 7.55
CA ILE A 71 -8.19 -0.52 7.27
C ILE A 71 -8.55 -0.93 5.84
N THR A 72 -9.51 -1.83 5.74
CA THR A 72 -10.03 -2.30 4.45
C THR A 72 -11.23 -1.46 4.04
N LEU A 73 -11.14 -0.80 2.88
CA LEU A 73 -12.23 -0.01 2.32
C LEU A 73 -12.87 -0.73 1.13
N GLY A 74 -14.19 -0.89 1.21
CA GLY A 74 -15.00 -1.39 0.10
C GLY A 74 -15.75 -0.25 -0.61
N TRP A 75 -16.35 -0.56 -1.75
CA TRP A 75 -17.18 0.37 -2.52
C TRP A 75 -18.20 1.13 -1.65
N GLY A 76 -18.32 2.44 -1.90
CA GLY A 76 -19.26 3.30 -1.17
C GLY A 76 -18.92 3.53 0.30
N LYS A 77 -17.74 3.11 0.75
CA LYS A 77 -17.21 3.43 2.09
C LYS A 77 -16.19 4.55 1.97
N SER A 78 -16.31 5.54 2.85
CA SER A 78 -15.31 6.59 3.02
C SER A 78 -14.57 6.40 4.34
N TYR A 79 -13.32 6.82 4.36
CA TYR A 79 -12.54 6.91 5.59
C TYR A 79 -12.06 8.33 5.80
N LYS A 80 -12.17 8.79 7.05
CA LYS A 80 -11.71 10.12 7.46
C LYS A 80 -10.76 9.98 8.64
N GLU A 81 -9.56 10.51 8.49
CA GLU A 81 -8.61 10.68 9.59
C GLU A 81 -7.99 12.07 9.51
N GLN A 82 -8.06 12.82 10.61
CA GLN A 82 -7.66 14.22 10.68
C GLN A 82 -8.31 15.05 9.55
N ASN A 83 -7.52 15.51 8.57
CA ASN A 83 -7.91 16.30 7.41
C ASN A 83 -7.88 15.49 6.09
N ILE A 84 -7.72 14.17 6.15
CA ILE A 84 -7.62 13.31 4.98
C ILE A 84 -8.96 12.58 4.79
N TYR A 85 -9.51 12.70 3.58
CA TYR A 85 -10.72 12.00 3.13
C TYR A 85 -10.35 11.06 2.00
N LEU A 86 -10.69 9.78 2.15
CA LEU A 86 -10.41 8.76 1.16
C LEU A 86 -11.71 8.11 0.70
N GLU A 87 -11.88 8.05 -0.61
CA GLU A 87 -12.96 7.34 -1.28
C GLU A 87 -12.37 6.35 -2.30
N PRO A 88 -12.82 5.09 -2.32
CA PRO A 88 -12.35 4.11 -3.29
C PRO A 88 -12.93 4.39 -4.68
N ALA A 89 -12.09 4.28 -5.71
CA ALA A 89 -12.44 4.53 -7.12
C ALA A 89 -12.33 3.26 -7.98
N LEU A 90 -13.22 3.13 -8.97
CA LEU A 90 -13.27 2.01 -9.92
C LEU A 90 -11.99 1.90 -10.73
N VAL A 91 -11.24 0.82 -10.49
CA VAL A 91 -10.06 0.43 -11.26
C VAL A 91 -10.22 -1.06 -11.60
N CYS A 92 -9.99 -1.42 -12.86
CA CYS A 92 -10.01 -2.81 -13.29
C CYS A 92 -8.80 -3.55 -12.69
N GLU A 93 -9.06 -4.45 -11.74
CA GLU A 93 -8.04 -5.22 -11.03
C GLU A 93 -8.04 -6.70 -11.43
N ARG A 94 -6.86 -7.26 -11.69
CA ARG A 94 -6.70 -8.70 -11.90
C ARG A 94 -6.69 -9.39 -10.54
N ASN A 95 -7.70 -10.21 -10.28
CA ASN A 95 -7.68 -11.16 -9.16
C ASN A 95 -6.52 -12.15 -9.41
N ILE A 96 -5.47 -12.06 -8.59
CA ILE A 96 -4.37 -13.04 -8.53
C ILE A 96 -4.66 -13.99 -7.37
#